data_AF-X0L105-F1
#
_entry.id   AF-X0L105-F1
#
_cell.length_a   1.000
_cell.length_b   1.000
_cell.length_c   1.000
_cell.angle_alpha   90.00
_cell.angle_beta   90.00
_cell.angle_gamma   90.00
#
_symmetry.space_group_name_H-M   'P 1'
#
loop_
_entity.id
_entity.type
_entity.pdbx_description
1 polymer ?
#
loop_
_entity_poly.entity_id
_entity_poly.type
_entity_poly.pdbx_seq_one_letter_code
_entity_poly.pdbx_strand_id
1 'polypeptide(L)'
;MTTWISIDNATHARKRRAMNHAFSDKALRSSEPFIHSNIDRWIELLKEEIRKMQWSCSLHMARWADRLVFDTLGDLFFGESFGTKERDRELRHIPAISLYVHYSSNEMQARCKSGTESRKDFFQYLFLALDLETGKGCSNEEVFSESGSLIIAGSDTSAIGLAAAFFYLTRNPHAQEKHAKESRAVFSSVGGI
;
A
#
# COMPACT_ATOMS: atom_id res chain seq x y z
N MET A 1 16.61 -12.66 -6.52
CA MET A 1 16.75 -11.76 -7.68
C MET A 1 15.36 -11.35 -8.12
N THR A 2 14.99 -10.08 -7.96
CA THR A 2 13.62 -9.57 -8.18
C THR A 2 13.37 -9.26 -9.66
N THR A 3 12.12 -9.04 -10.07
CA THR A 3 11.73 -8.77 -11.46
C THR A 3 12.53 -7.61 -12.04
N TRP A 4 12.81 -6.60 -11.23
CA TRP A 4 13.53 -5.39 -11.64
C TRP A 4 15.04 -5.59 -11.82
N ILE A 5 15.61 -6.67 -11.30
CA ILE A 5 17.06 -6.92 -11.33
C ILE A 5 17.44 -8.22 -12.02
N SER A 6 16.49 -8.98 -12.58
CA SER A 6 16.83 -10.20 -13.34
C SER A 6 17.44 -9.82 -14.69
N ILE A 7 18.70 -10.18 -14.88
CA ILE A 7 19.47 -9.92 -16.12
C ILE A 7 18.95 -10.79 -17.28
N ASP A 8 18.33 -11.94 -16.98
CA ASP A 8 17.73 -12.83 -17.96
C ASP A 8 16.35 -12.33 -18.44
N ASN A 9 16.22 -12.13 -19.76
CA ASN A 9 15.00 -11.63 -20.40
C ASN A 9 13.80 -12.58 -20.22
N ALA A 10 14.02 -13.89 -20.26
CA ALA A 10 12.94 -14.87 -20.14
C ALA A 10 12.35 -14.87 -18.72
N THR A 11 13.23 -14.85 -17.71
CA THR A 11 12.84 -14.72 -16.30
C THR A 11 12.12 -13.40 -16.02
N HIS A 12 12.62 -12.30 -16.58
CA HIS A 12 11.98 -10.98 -16.45
C HIS A 12 10.56 -10.99 -17.06
N ALA A 13 10.40 -11.54 -18.28
CA ALA A 13 9.11 -11.61 -18.94
C ALA A 13 8.09 -12.45 -18.16
N ARG A 14 8.49 -13.64 -17.68
CA ARG A 14 7.64 -14.51 -16.83
C ARG A 14 7.15 -13.77 -15.59
N LYS A 15 8.07 -13.16 -14.84
CA LYS A 15 7.75 -12.45 -13.59
C LYS A 15 6.84 -11.24 -13.84
N ARG A 16 7.10 -10.48 -14.91
CA ARG A 16 6.24 -9.37 -15.32
C ARG A 16 4.81 -9.83 -15.62
N ARG A 17 4.63 -10.97 -16.29
CA ARG A 17 3.30 -11.55 -16.54
C ARG A 17 2.59 -11.90 -15.23
N ALA A 18 3.28 -12.57 -14.31
CA ALA A 18 2.72 -12.90 -12.99
C ALA A 18 2.31 -11.63 -12.21
N MET A 19 3.16 -10.59 -12.19
CA MET A 19 2.83 -9.32 -11.54
C MET A 19 1.62 -8.63 -12.17
N ASN A 20 1.47 -8.64 -13.50
CA ASN A 20 0.34 -8.00 -14.17
C ASN A 20 -1.03 -8.54 -13.68
N HIS A 21 -1.10 -9.78 -13.21
CA HIS A 21 -2.34 -10.32 -12.63
C HIS A 21 -2.72 -9.63 -11.31
N ALA A 22 -1.73 -9.34 -10.47
CA ALA A 22 -1.94 -8.62 -9.22
C ALA A 22 -2.34 -7.15 -9.45
N PHE A 23 -1.89 -6.54 -10.56
CA PHE A 23 -2.29 -5.18 -10.95
C PHE A 23 -3.47 -5.12 -11.95
N SER A 24 -4.23 -6.23 -12.10
CA SER A 24 -5.42 -6.24 -12.96
C SER A 24 -6.56 -5.39 -12.37
N ASP A 25 -7.47 -4.89 -13.21
CA ASP A 25 -8.64 -4.09 -12.76
C ASP A 25 -9.45 -4.83 -11.67
N LYS A 26 -9.62 -6.15 -11.83
CA LYS A 26 -10.28 -7.00 -10.84
C LYS A 26 -9.54 -7.03 -9.49
N ALA A 27 -8.22 -7.15 -9.51
CA ALA A 27 -7.40 -7.18 -8.30
C ALA A 27 -7.35 -5.81 -7.61
N LEU A 28 -7.30 -4.73 -8.40
CA LEU A 28 -7.39 -3.35 -7.88
C LEU A 28 -8.73 -3.10 -7.20
N ARG A 29 -9.85 -3.52 -7.80
CA ARG A 29 -11.19 -3.41 -7.18
C ARG A 29 -11.33 -4.23 -5.90
N SER A 30 -10.75 -5.43 -5.83
CA SER A 30 -10.77 -6.20 -4.58
C SER A 30 -9.88 -5.60 -3.49
N SER A 31 -8.94 -4.74 -3.88
CA SER A 31 -8.01 -4.06 -2.97
C SER A 31 -8.55 -2.74 -2.41
N GLU A 32 -9.51 -2.14 -3.12
CA GLU A 32 -10.13 -0.87 -2.77
C GLU A 32 -10.63 -0.77 -1.31
N PRO A 33 -11.36 -1.77 -0.75
CA PRO A 33 -11.84 -1.68 0.63
C PRO A 33 -10.72 -1.53 1.67
N PHE A 34 -9.55 -2.10 1.39
CA PHE A 34 -8.39 -2.06 2.28
C PHE A 34 -7.72 -0.70 2.24
N ILE A 35 -7.66 -0.09 1.06
CA ILE A 35 -7.17 1.28 0.89
C ILE A 35 -8.08 2.26 1.65
N HIS A 36 -9.41 2.15 1.47
CA HIS A 36 -10.37 2.99 2.18
C HIS A 36 -10.27 2.84 3.70
N SER A 37 -10.21 1.61 4.22
CA SER A 37 -10.06 1.37 5.65
C SER A 37 -8.79 2.03 6.23
N ASN A 38 -7.67 1.98 5.51
CA ASN A 38 -6.44 2.65 5.94
C ASN A 38 -6.55 4.18 5.90
N ILE A 39 -7.24 4.73 4.90
CA ILE A 39 -7.48 6.17 4.75
C ILE A 39 -8.43 6.67 5.84
N ASP A 40 -9.52 5.97 6.12
CA ASP A 40 -10.49 6.33 7.16
C ASP A 40 -9.82 6.41 8.53
N ARG A 41 -9.04 5.38 8.88
CA ARG A 41 -8.26 5.37 10.12
C ARG A 41 -7.25 6.52 10.17
N TRP A 42 -6.60 6.83 9.04
CA TRP A 42 -5.68 7.96 8.96
C TRP A 42 -6.37 9.31 9.17
N ILE A 43 -7.58 9.50 8.62
CA ILE A 43 -8.40 10.69 8.83
C ILE A 43 -8.81 10.82 10.30
N GLU A 44 -9.18 9.73 10.97
CA GLU A 44 -9.48 9.74 12.40
C GLU A 44 -8.28 10.21 13.22
N LEU A 45 -7.10 9.64 12.97
CA LEU A 45 -5.86 10.01 13.66
C LEU A 45 -5.50 11.49 13.42
N LEU A 46 -5.68 12.00 12.19
CA LEU A 46 -5.51 13.41 11.87
C LEU A 46 -6.50 14.30 12.64
N LYS A 47 -7.78 13.93 12.69
CA LYS A 47 -8.81 14.68 13.43
C LYS A 47 -8.49 14.74 14.93
N GLU A 48 -8.03 13.64 15.51
CA GLU A 48 -7.62 13.61 16.91
C GLU A 48 -6.43 14.54 17.19
N GLU A 49 -5.42 14.54 16.32
CA GLU A 49 -4.26 15.43 16.48
C GLU A 49 -4.63 16.90 16.32
N ILE A 50 -5.50 17.23 15.35
CA ILE A 50 -6.01 18.60 15.18
C ILE A 50 -6.81 19.04 16.41
N ARG A 51 -7.66 18.18 16.99
CA ARG A 51 -8.47 18.50 18.17
C ARG A 51 -7.66 18.78 19.43
N LYS A 52 -6.45 18.20 19.55
CA LYS A 52 -5.55 18.48 20.68
C LYS A 52 -4.88 19.85 20.60
N MET A 53 -4.81 20.42 19.40
CA MET A 53 -4.12 21.69 19.17
C MET A 53 -5.09 22.86 19.39
N GLN A 54 -4.78 23.77 20.32
CA GLN A 54 -5.59 24.98 20.57
C GLN A 54 -5.51 26.00 19.43
N TRP A 55 -4.41 26.00 18.68
CA TRP A 55 -4.20 26.71 17.42
C TRP A 55 -3.68 25.69 16.40
N SER A 56 -4.04 25.82 15.12
CA SER A 56 -3.63 24.89 14.06
C SER A 56 -2.12 24.93 13.82
N CYS A 57 -1.34 24.19 14.61
CA CYS A 57 0.08 23.99 14.35
C CYS A 57 0.26 23.22 13.04
N SER A 58 1.32 23.56 12.30
CA SER A 58 1.62 22.94 11.02
C SER A 58 1.86 21.42 11.19
N LEU A 59 1.08 20.60 10.48
CA LEU A 59 1.31 19.16 10.39
C LEU A 59 2.33 18.86 9.29
N HIS A 60 3.34 18.05 9.62
CA HIS A 60 4.34 17.61 8.63
C HIS A 60 3.77 16.52 7.71
N MET A 61 3.05 16.92 6.66
CA MET A 61 2.30 16.00 5.80
C MET A 61 3.16 14.92 5.13
N ALA A 62 4.45 15.16 4.89
CA ALA A 62 5.33 14.10 4.38
C ALA A 62 5.48 12.92 5.37
N ARG A 63 5.49 13.19 6.69
CA ARG A 63 5.56 12.13 7.71
C ARG A 63 4.22 11.39 7.82
N TRP A 64 3.11 12.10 7.67
CA TRP A 64 1.78 11.50 7.70
C TRP A 64 1.48 10.67 6.47
N ALA A 65 1.90 11.13 5.30
CA ALA A 65 1.77 10.43 4.02
C ALA A 65 2.61 9.15 3.99
N ASP A 66 3.87 9.22 4.46
CA ASP A 66 4.77 8.07 4.54
C ASP A 66 4.15 6.91 5.34
N ARG A 67 3.64 7.20 6.55
CA ARG A 67 2.94 6.22 7.39
C ARG A 67 1.67 5.66 6.75
N LEU A 68 0.89 6.51 6.08
CA LEU A 68 -0.31 6.07 5.40
C LEU A 68 0.05 5.05 4.32
N VAL A 69 0.95 5.43 3.41
CA VAL A 69 1.35 4.61 2.28
C VAL A 69 1.97 3.30 2.76
N PHE A 70 2.85 3.35 3.77
CA PHE A 70 3.52 2.16 4.26
C PHE A 70 2.55 1.10 4.79
N ASP A 71 1.59 1.44 5.67
CA ASP A 71 0.64 0.39 6.09
C ASP A 71 -0.41 0.06 5.04
N THR A 72 -0.75 0.96 4.11
CA THR A 72 -1.64 0.59 3.00
C THR A 72 -0.97 -0.46 2.13
N LEU A 73 0.31 -0.28 1.78
CA LEU A 73 1.05 -1.28 1.02
C LEU A 73 1.27 -2.56 1.83
N GLY A 74 1.50 -2.46 3.14
CA GLY A 74 1.53 -3.62 4.05
C GLY A 74 0.25 -4.43 4.03
N ASP A 75 -0.88 -3.75 4.16
CA ASP A 75 -2.19 -4.38 4.19
C ASP A 75 -2.57 -5.00 2.83
N LEU A 76 -2.11 -4.41 1.73
CA LEU A 76 -2.31 -4.93 0.37
C LEU A 76 -1.43 -6.14 0.03
N PHE A 77 -0.16 -6.11 0.42
CA PHE A 77 0.82 -7.16 0.03
C PHE A 77 1.01 -8.24 1.08
N PHE A 78 0.70 -7.97 2.35
CA PHE A 78 0.87 -8.92 3.44
C PHE A 78 -0.42 -9.21 4.21
N GLY A 79 -1.54 -8.58 3.82
CA GLY A 79 -2.82 -8.81 4.47
C GLY A 79 -2.86 -8.35 5.93
N GLU A 80 -1.93 -7.48 6.33
CA GLU A 80 -1.88 -6.88 7.66
C GLU A 80 -1.33 -5.45 7.61
N SER A 81 -2.00 -4.54 8.31
CA SER A 81 -1.51 -3.18 8.54
C SER A 81 -0.36 -3.21 9.53
N PHE A 82 0.80 -2.65 9.16
CA PHE A 82 1.99 -2.62 10.02
C PHE A 82 1.85 -1.71 11.25
N GLY A 83 0.77 -0.92 11.33
CA GLY A 83 0.48 -0.03 12.44
C GLY A 83 1.46 1.13 12.58
N THR A 84 2.20 1.49 11.53
CA THR A 84 3.11 2.66 11.53
C THR A 84 2.34 3.99 11.61
N LYS A 85 1.05 3.99 11.25
CA LYS A 85 0.11 5.07 11.52
C LYS A 85 -0.17 5.28 13.01
N GLU A 86 -0.10 4.23 13.83
CA GLU A 86 -0.45 4.31 15.26
C GLU A 86 0.62 5.06 16.08
N ARG A 87 0.19 5.72 17.15
CA ARG A 87 1.06 6.62 17.95
C ARG A 87 2.20 5.89 18.66
N ASP A 88 1.99 4.62 19.02
CA ASP A 88 2.85 3.86 19.94
C ASP A 88 3.90 2.98 19.22
N ARG A 89 3.93 2.99 17.88
CA ARG A 89 4.88 2.20 17.08
C ARG A 89 5.74 3.11 16.21
N GLU A 90 6.82 3.65 16.79
CA GLU A 90 7.88 4.28 15.99
C GLU A 90 8.78 3.21 15.35
N LEU A 91 8.29 2.57 14.30
CA LEU A 91 9.13 1.75 13.41
C LEU A 91 9.88 2.66 12.44
N ARG A 92 10.84 3.43 12.98
CA ARG A 92 11.47 4.56 12.28
C ARG A 92 12.94 4.37 11.89
N HIS A 93 13.52 3.19 12.06
CA HIS A 93 14.93 2.98 11.72
C HIS A 93 15.11 1.92 10.65
N ILE A 94 15.84 2.27 9.60
CA ILE A 94 16.26 1.41 8.49
C ILE A 94 17.42 0.53 9.01
N PRO A 95 17.08 -0.51 9.81
CA PRO A 95 16.99 -1.88 9.31
C PRO A 95 15.62 -2.54 9.53
N ALA A 96 14.67 -1.84 10.15
CA ALA A 96 13.37 -2.36 10.54
C ALA A 96 12.50 -2.74 9.35
N ILE A 97 12.50 -1.99 8.24
CA ILE A 97 11.66 -2.33 7.07
C ILE A 97 12.03 -3.71 6.50
N SER A 98 13.33 -3.99 6.33
CA SER A 98 13.79 -5.30 5.83
C SER A 98 13.46 -6.43 6.82
N LEU A 99 13.71 -6.21 8.12
CA LEU A 99 13.33 -7.13 9.18
C LEU A 99 11.81 -7.35 9.27
N TYR A 100 11.00 -6.31 9.06
CA TYR A 100 9.54 -6.36 9.11
C TYR A 100 8.95 -7.00 7.88
N VAL A 101 9.48 -6.72 6.69
CA VAL A 101 9.14 -7.44 5.45
C VAL A 101 9.46 -8.92 5.63
N HIS A 102 10.61 -9.24 6.22
CA HIS A 102 11.00 -10.62 6.49
C HIS A 102 10.07 -11.29 7.53
N TYR A 103 9.75 -10.59 8.63
CA TYR A 103 8.80 -11.07 9.65
C TYR A 103 7.40 -11.33 9.05
N SER A 104 6.88 -10.37 8.31
CA SER A 104 5.55 -10.44 7.69
C SER A 104 5.49 -11.53 6.62
N SER A 105 6.60 -11.76 5.91
CA SER A 105 6.73 -12.90 4.99
C SER A 105 6.64 -14.24 5.73
N ASN A 106 7.26 -14.36 6.91
CA ASN A 106 7.19 -15.58 7.72
C ASN A 106 5.77 -15.83 8.26
N GLU A 107 5.08 -14.79 8.76
CA GLU A 107 3.68 -14.91 9.20
C GLU A 107 2.74 -15.29 8.05
N MET A 108 2.86 -14.62 6.90
CA MET A 108 2.05 -14.94 5.72
C MET A 108 2.26 -16.39 5.28
N GLN A 109 3.50 -16.88 5.31
CA GLN A 109 3.78 -18.28 4.98
C GLN A 109 3.11 -19.25 5.97
N ALA A 110 3.04 -18.90 7.26
CA ALA A 110 2.33 -19.68 8.26
C ALA A 110 0.80 -19.69 7.98
N ARG A 111 0.22 -18.55 7.58
CA ARG A 111 -1.20 -18.44 7.19
C ARG A 111 -1.52 -19.26 5.93
N CYS A 112 -0.63 -19.27 4.93
CA CYS A 112 -0.81 -20.07 3.73
C CYS A 112 -0.82 -21.59 4.03
N LYS A 113 -0.01 -22.04 5.00
CA LYS A 113 0.05 -23.45 5.42
C LYS A 113 -1.18 -23.89 6.21
N SER A 114 -1.88 -22.98 6.89
CA SER A 114 -3.05 -23.31 7.70
C SER A 114 -4.35 -23.44 6.91
N GLY A 115 -4.37 -23.09 5.61
CA GLY A 115 -5.54 -23.26 4.74
C GLY A 115 -6.73 -22.36 5.11
N THR A 116 -6.49 -21.32 5.91
CA THR A 116 -7.55 -20.36 6.31
C THR A 116 -7.93 -19.53 5.08
N GLU A 117 -9.23 -19.34 4.86
CA GLU A 117 -9.81 -18.68 3.68
C GLU A 117 -9.07 -17.37 3.35
N SER A 118 -8.40 -17.37 2.18
CA SER A 118 -7.41 -16.35 1.83
C SER A 118 -8.08 -15.05 1.39
N ARG A 119 -7.69 -13.95 2.03
CA ARG A 119 -8.03 -12.58 1.64
C ARG A 119 -7.69 -12.40 0.14
N LYS A 120 -8.61 -11.82 -0.65
CA LYS A 120 -8.38 -11.54 -2.08
C LYS A 120 -7.52 -10.30 -2.26
N ASP A 121 -6.30 -10.36 -1.75
CA ASP A 121 -5.31 -9.29 -1.78
C ASP A 121 -4.26 -9.52 -2.89
N PHE A 122 -3.35 -8.56 -3.06
CA PHE A 122 -2.31 -8.63 -4.09
C PHE A 122 -1.46 -9.90 -3.97
N PHE A 123 -1.22 -10.36 -2.74
CA PHE A 123 -0.47 -11.58 -2.49
C PHE A 123 -1.19 -12.80 -3.02
N GLN A 124 -2.49 -12.94 -2.77
CA GLN A 124 -3.28 -14.04 -3.31
C GLN A 124 -3.27 -14.03 -4.84
N TYR A 125 -3.37 -12.87 -5.49
CA TYR A 125 -3.27 -12.79 -6.95
C TYR A 125 -1.87 -13.14 -7.47
N LEU A 126 -0.80 -12.77 -6.77
CA LEU A 126 0.57 -13.11 -7.16
C LEU A 126 0.87 -14.60 -6.93
N PHE A 127 0.33 -15.17 -5.85
CA PHE A 127 0.48 -16.58 -5.48
C PHE A 127 -0.32 -17.51 -6.43
N LEU A 128 -1.53 -17.11 -6.81
CA LEU A 128 -2.36 -17.82 -7.78
C LEU A 128 -1.95 -17.56 -9.23
N ALA A 129 -1.06 -16.61 -9.49
CA ALA A 129 -0.58 -16.33 -10.84
C ALA A 129 0.28 -17.49 -11.34
N LEU A 130 -0.35 -18.36 -12.14
CA LEU A 130 0.35 -19.36 -12.94
C LEU A 130 0.89 -18.68 -14.21
N ASP A 131 2.16 -18.93 -14.53
CA ASP A 131 2.68 -18.56 -15.84
C ASP A 131 2.05 -19.46 -16.91
N LEU A 132 1.22 -18.86 -17.77
CA LEU A 132 0.44 -19.56 -18.79
C LEU A 132 1.30 -20.34 -19.80
N GLU A 133 2.57 -19.98 -19.98
CA GLU A 133 3.47 -20.67 -20.91
C GLU A 133 4.18 -21.87 -20.29
N THR A 134 4.48 -21.84 -19.00
CA THR A 134 5.24 -22.90 -18.33
C THR A 134 4.41 -23.75 -17.38
N GLY A 135 3.19 -23.31 -17.06
CA GLY A 135 2.33 -23.91 -16.04
C GLY A 135 2.89 -23.80 -14.61
N LYS A 136 4.02 -23.11 -14.42
CA LYS A 136 4.69 -22.96 -13.13
C LYS A 136 4.28 -21.63 -12.49
N GLY A 137 3.76 -21.69 -11.27
CA GLY A 137 3.58 -20.50 -10.43
C GLY A 137 4.92 -19.94 -9.95
N CYS A 138 4.90 -18.70 -9.45
CA CYS A 138 6.04 -18.17 -8.71
C CYS A 138 6.24 -18.97 -7.41
N SER A 139 7.49 -19.21 -7.03
CA SER A 139 7.76 -19.79 -5.72
C SER A 139 7.35 -18.80 -4.62
N ASN A 140 7.02 -19.30 -3.42
CA ASN A 140 6.73 -18.43 -2.28
C ASN A 140 7.84 -17.38 -2.06
N GLU A 141 9.09 -17.80 -2.14
CA GLU A 141 10.24 -16.91 -1.98
C GLU A 141 10.30 -15.83 -3.07
N GLU A 142 9.97 -16.16 -4.32
CA GLU A 142 9.85 -15.17 -5.38
C GLU A 142 8.73 -14.17 -5.07
N VAL A 143 7.53 -14.65 -4.72
CA VAL A 143 6.38 -13.80 -4.40
C VAL A 143 6.68 -12.83 -3.26
N PHE A 144 7.33 -13.31 -2.19
CA PHE A 144 7.72 -12.48 -1.05
C PHE A 144 8.79 -11.45 -1.43
N SER A 145 9.80 -11.87 -2.19
CA SER A 145 10.87 -10.98 -2.62
C SER A 145 10.35 -9.86 -3.55
N GLU A 146 9.41 -10.17 -4.44
CA GLU A 146 8.76 -9.17 -5.29
C GLU A 146 7.89 -8.22 -4.46
N SER A 147 7.06 -8.74 -3.56
CA SER A 147 6.16 -7.96 -2.70
C SER A 147 6.94 -6.98 -1.82
N GLY A 148 8.02 -7.45 -1.17
CA GLY A 148 8.89 -6.58 -0.38
C GLY A 148 9.56 -5.48 -1.20
N SER A 149 9.95 -5.78 -2.45
CA SER A 149 10.54 -4.78 -3.35
C SER A 149 9.53 -3.74 -3.80
N LEU A 150 8.29 -4.15 -4.09
CA LEU A 150 7.20 -3.26 -4.47
C LEU A 150 6.83 -2.30 -3.35
N ILE A 151 6.82 -2.77 -2.09
CA ILE A 151 6.56 -1.90 -0.93
C ILE A 151 7.64 -0.84 -0.80
N ILE A 152 8.92 -1.23 -0.84
CA ILE A 152 10.03 -0.28 -0.68
C ILE A 152 10.03 0.74 -1.82
N ALA A 153 9.91 0.29 -3.07
CA ALA A 153 9.91 1.19 -4.22
C ALA A 153 8.65 2.10 -4.30
N GLY A 154 7.50 1.56 -3.92
CA GLY A 154 6.21 2.25 -3.99
C GLY A 154 5.95 3.21 -2.83
N SER A 155 6.56 2.97 -1.67
CA SER A 155 6.29 3.76 -0.46
C SER A 155 6.77 5.20 -0.61
N ASP A 156 8.08 5.40 -0.83
CA ASP A 156 8.68 6.73 -0.86
C ASP A 156 8.11 7.60 -1.97
N THR A 157 7.95 7.03 -3.17
CA THR A 157 7.45 7.74 -4.35
C THR A 157 6.01 8.22 -4.15
N SER A 158 5.13 7.36 -3.65
CA SER A 158 3.73 7.71 -3.41
C SER A 158 3.57 8.69 -2.23
N ALA A 159 4.37 8.52 -1.17
CA ALA A 159 4.36 9.41 -0.01
C ALA A 159 4.79 10.84 -0.39
N ILE A 160 5.85 10.97 -1.19
CA ILE A 160 6.31 12.26 -1.72
C ILE A 160 5.23 12.88 -2.62
N GLY A 161 4.62 12.10 -3.50
CA GLY A 161 3.53 12.56 -4.37
C GLY A 161 2.35 13.12 -3.56
N LEU A 162 1.91 12.40 -2.53
CA LEU A 162 0.82 12.83 -1.66
C LEU A 162 1.19 14.09 -0.86
N ALA A 163 2.41 14.14 -0.31
CA ALA A 163 2.91 15.31 0.40
C ALA A 163 2.98 16.55 -0.50
N ALA A 164 3.45 16.38 -1.74
CA ALA A 164 3.46 17.44 -2.74
C ALA A 164 2.05 17.89 -3.11
N ALA A 165 1.10 16.96 -3.26
CA ALA A 165 -0.30 17.30 -3.51
C ALA A 165 -0.87 18.19 -2.38
N PHE A 166 -0.66 17.81 -1.11
CA PHE A 166 -1.06 18.66 0.02
C PHE A 166 -0.35 20.02 0.01
N PHE A 167 0.96 20.05 -0.29
CA PHE A 167 1.75 21.27 -0.33
C PHE A 167 1.22 22.27 -1.37
N TYR A 168 0.85 21.79 -2.56
CA TYR A 168 0.33 22.64 -3.63
C TYR A 168 -1.14 22.99 -3.45
N LEU A 169 -1.98 22.06 -2.98
CA LEU A 169 -3.40 22.33 -2.72
C LEU A 169 -3.59 23.38 -1.62
N THR A 170 -2.81 23.31 -0.54
CA THR A 170 -2.92 24.27 0.59
C THR A 170 -2.46 25.68 0.25
N ARG A 171 -1.71 25.87 -0.84
CA ARG A 171 -1.21 27.18 -1.31
C ARG A 171 -2.02 27.79 -2.45
N ASN A 172 -2.96 27.03 -3.02
CA ASN A 172 -3.75 27.46 -4.16
C ASN A 172 -5.25 27.34 -3.84
N PRO A 173 -5.87 28.38 -3.24
CA PRO A 173 -7.28 28.35 -2.83
C PRO A 173 -8.23 27.96 -3.96
N HIS A 174 -7.99 28.46 -5.18
CA HIS A 174 -8.78 28.11 -6.35
C HIS A 174 -8.72 26.61 -6.69
N ALA A 175 -7.54 25.99 -6.61
CA ALA A 175 -7.38 24.56 -6.86
C ALA A 175 -8.06 23.72 -5.77
N GLN A 176 -7.97 24.15 -4.52
CA GLN A 176 -8.64 23.51 -3.39
C GLN A 176 -10.16 23.56 -3.52
N GLU A 177 -10.72 24.72 -3.85
CA GLU A 177 -12.16 24.91 -4.04
C GLU A 177 -12.69 24.07 -5.21
N LYS A 178 -11.98 24.08 -6.34
CA LYS A 178 -12.33 23.25 -7.51
C LYS A 178 -12.35 21.77 -7.15
N HIS A 179 -11.30 21.27 -6.50
CA HIS A 179 -11.23 19.87 -6.07
C HIS A 179 -12.37 19.50 -5.11
N ALA A 180 -12.67 20.36 -4.12
CA ALA A 180 -13.77 20.13 -3.20
C ALA A 180 -15.14 20.09 -3.91
N LYS A 181 -15.34 20.96 -4.91
CA LYS A 181 -16.55 20.98 -5.72
C LYS A 181 -16.69 19.71 -6.56
N GLU A 182 -15.63 19.29 -7.24
CA GLU A 182 -15.61 18.07 -8.05
C GLU A 182 -15.88 16.82 -7.20
N SER A 183 -15.19 16.69 -6.06
CA SER A 183 -15.39 15.58 -5.12
C SER A 183 -16.83 15.47 -4.63
N ARG A 184 -17.45 16.59 -4.20
CA ARG A 184 -18.86 16.60 -3.74
C ARG A 184 -19.87 16.39 -4.86
N ALA A 185 -19.54 16.74 -6.10
CA ALA A 185 -20.41 16.53 -7.25
C ALA A 185 -20.45 15.05 -7.68
N VAL A 186 -19.32 14.36 -7.56
CA VAL A 186 -19.21 12.93 -7.92
C VAL A 186 -19.71 12.04 -6.79
N PHE A 187 -19.40 12.37 -5.53
CA PHE A 187 -19.76 11.56 -4.37
C PHE A 187 -20.84 12.28 -3.54
N SER A 188 -22.09 11.84 -3.68
CA SER A 188 -23.26 12.45 -3.02
C SER A 188 -23.36 12.16 -1.52
N SER A 189 -22.61 11.18 -1.00
CA SER A 189 -22.47 10.91 0.44
C SER A 189 -21.14 10.23 0.74
N VAL A 190 -20.70 10.31 2.01
CA VAL A 190 -19.48 9.61 2.50
C VAL A 190 -19.57 8.09 2.32
N GLY A 191 -20.79 7.52 2.26
CA GLY A 191 -21.03 6.09 2.01
C GLY A 191 -21.40 5.76 0.56
N GLY A 192 -21.20 6.69 -0.38
CA GLY A 192 -21.39 6.47 -1.82
C GLY A 192 -20.14 5.94 -2.52
N ILE A 193 -19.15 5.48 -1.74
CA ILE A 193 -17.90 4.85 -2.18
C ILE A 193 -17.96 3.38 -1.79
#